data_AF-A0A8H7A5Q0-F1
#
_entry.id   AF-A0A8H7A5Q0-F1
#
_cell.length_a   1.000
_cell.length_b   1.000
_cell.length_c   1.000
_cell.angle_alpha   90.00
_cell.angle_beta   90.00
_cell.angle_gamma   90.00
#
_symmetry.space_group_name_H-M   'P 1'
#
loop_
_entity.id
_entity.type
_entity.pdbx_description
1 polymer ?
#
loop_
_entity_poly.entity_id
_entity_poly.type
_entity_poly.pdbx_seq_one_letter_code
_entity_poly.pdbx_strand_id
1 'polypeptide(L)'
;MAKKKKAAPRAMTPPIPILDNAEDEDLMNDLLAQLDSKDNSMDTESAKVLNDMELNKQADNIDRDNANGKRKDPKGRFIARQARKAAALAKSYAPGNKDEDARLEREAKDEEKAINKICNDLNVHLHEINPDGHCLFSAVADQLALLGIVPKSQATYVHARKQAADYMASHIDEFIPFLPPPGDEDRLMTQEEYFSYCTTMRDTGVWGGEPEILALSKAYHVSIHVIQSSKPSIVVHEPEDMPPPIQNGRVVRISYHRRMYGLGEHYNSLRPNTSFSGALQAIMP
;
A
#
# COMPACT_ATOMS: atom_id res chain seq x y z
N MET A 1 -9.85 -32.55 -47.93
CA MET A 1 -10.76 -32.02 -46.90
C MET A 1 -9.96 -31.75 -45.63
N ALA A 2 -9.70 -30.49 -45.28
CA ALA A 2 -8.99 -30.11 -44.06
C ALA A 2 -9.70 -28.89 -43.43
N LYS A 3 -10.08 -29.00 -42.16
CA LYS A 3 -10.90 -28.04 -41.42
C LYS A 3 -10.05 -26.87 -40.89
N LYS A 4 -10.42 -25.64 -41.25
CA LYS A 4 -9.90 -24.37 -40.68
C LYS A 4 -10.44 -24.16 -39.26
N LYS A 5 -9.57 -23.88 -38.27
CA LYS A 5 -9.96 -23.36 -36.94
C LYS A 5 -9.94 -21.82 -36.96
N LYS A 6 -11.01 -21.19 -36.44
CA LYS A 6 -11.19 -19.73 -36.32
C LYS A 6 -10.78 -19.26 -34.91
N ALA A 7 -10.14 -18.09 -34.85
CA ALA A 7 -9.80 -17.35 -33.62
C ALA A 7 -11.01 -16.60 -33.05
N ALA A 8 -11.01 -16.38 -31.72
CA ALA A 8 -12.05 -15.64 -30.98
C ALA A 8 -11.73 -14.13 -30.87
N PRO A 9 -12.72 -13.22 -30.80
CA PRO A 9 -12.49 -11.78 -30.73
C PRO A 9 -12.36 -11.25 -29.29
N ARG A 10 -11.53 -10.20 -29.14
CA ARG A 10 -11.17 -9.44 -27.94
C ARG A 10 -12.30 -8.48 -27.53
N ALA A 11 -12.68 -8.44 -26.25
CA ALA A 11 -13.72 -7.55 -25.74
C ALA A 11 -13.14 -6.14 -25.43
N MET A 12 -13.81 -5.09 -25.91
CA MET A 12 -13.55 -3.68 -25.60
C MET A 12 -14.55 -3.21 -24.52
N THR A 13 -14.07 -2.51 -23.51
CA THR A 13 -14.91 -1.86 -22.47
C THR A 13 -15.50 -0.53 -23.00
N PRO A 14 -16.77 -0.19 -22.75
CA PRO A 14 -17.33 1.10 -23.09
C PRO A 14 -17.03 2.18 -22.02
N PRO A 15 -17.06 3.48 -22.37
CA PRO A 15 -16.67 4.57 -21.48
C PRO A 15 -17.78 4.98 -20.50
N ILE A 16 -17.37 5.48 -19.33
CA ILE A 16 -18.25 5.94 -18.24
C ILE A 16 -18.77 7.36 -18.55
N PRO A 17 -20.08 7.66 -18.41
CA PRO A 17 -20.59 9.02 -18.54
C PRO A 17 -20.33 9.84 -17.26
N ILE A 18 -19.86 11.07 -17.44
CA ILE A 18 -19.76 12.12 -16.40
C ILE A 18 -21.16 12.70 -16.18
N LEU A 19 -21.58 12.90 -14.93
CA LEU A 19 -22.83 13.59 -14.57
C LEU A 19 -22.47 14.83 -13.73
N ASP A 20 -22.62 16.00 -14.36
CA ASP A 20 -22.67 17.32 -13.73
C ASP A 20 -23.99 17.48 -12.96
N ASN A 21 -23.95 17.69 -11.64
CA ASN A 21 -24.88 18.54 -10.88
C ASN A 21 -24.46 18.61 -9.40
N ALA A 22 -24.18 19.83 -8.90
CA ALA A 22 -23.66 20.07 -7.56
C ALA A 22 -24.70 19.86 -6.43
N GLU A 23 -26.00 19.94 -6.73
CA GLU A 23 -27.07 19.75 -5.73
C GLU A 23 -27.22 18.29 -5.26
N ASP A 24 -26.70 17.34 -6.04
CA ASP A 24 -26.73 15.91 -5.72
C ASP A 24 -25.56 15.49 -4.80
N GLU A 25 -24.47 16.28 -4.72
CA GLU A 25 -23.34 16.01 -3.82
C GLU A 25 -23.67 16.38 -2.38
N ASP A 26 -24.33 17.51 -2.14
CA ASP A 26 -24.69 17.95 -0.78
C ASP A 26 -25.70 17.00 -0.14
N LEU A 27 -26.65 16.50 -0.93
CA LEU A 27 -27.62 15.50 -0.47
C LEU A 27 -26.95 14.14 -0.19
N MET A 28 -25.88 13.81 -0.91
CA MET A 28 -25.10 12.58 -0.70
C MET A 28 -24.23 12.68 0.56
N ASN A 29 -23.68 13.86 0.85
CA ASN A 29 -22.90 14.12 2.07
C ASN A 29 -23.77 14.09 3.34
N ASP A 30 -24.97 14.68 3.28
CA ASP A 30 -25.89 14.72 4.43
C ASP A 30 -26.45 13.32 4.77
N LEU A 31 -26.60 12.45 3.76
CA LEU A 31 -27.02 11.06 3.93
C LEU A 31 -25.90 10.16 4.47
N LEU A 32 -24.64 10.42 4.10
CA LEU A 32 -23.46 9.73 4.64
C LEU A 32 -23.27 10.04 6.13
N ALA A 33 -23.43 11.30 6.52
CA ALA A 33 -23.34 11.73 7.91
C ALA A 33 -24.42 11.07 8.82
N GLN A 34 -25.61 10.80 8.28
CA GLN A 34 -26.67 10.11 9.03
C GLN A 34 -26.38 8.61 9.24
N LEU A 35 -25.69 7.95 8.32
CA LEU A 35 -25.31 6.54 8.41
C LEU A 35 -24.19 6.30 9.45
N ASP A 36 -23.21 7.21 9.54
CA ASP A 36 -22.14 7.13 10.53
C ASP A 36 -22.62 7.37 11.97
N SER A 37 -23.72 8.12 12.14
CA SER A 37 -24.25 8.45 13.47
C SER A 37 -25.03 7.31 14.15
N LYS A 38 -25.27 6.19 13.45
CA LYS A 38 -26.17 5.11 13.91
C LYS A 38 -25.45 3.81 14.27
N ASP A 39 -24.20 3.89 14.69
CA ASP A 39 -23.47 2.76 15.27
C ASP A 39 -23.39 2.92 16.79
N ASN A 40 -24.37 2.35 17.49
CA ASN A 40 -24.24 2.07 18.92
C ASN A 40 -24.96 0.76 19.27
N SER A 41 -24.14 -0.22 19.64
CA SER A 41 -24.42 -1.49 20.34
C SER A 41 -25.28 -2.58 19.65
N MET A 42 -24.60 -3.68 19.33
CA MET A 42 -24.98 -5.10 19.52
C MET A 42 -26.45 -5.50 19.26
N ASP A 43 -26.76 -5.77 17.98
CA ASP A 43 -27.59 -6.88 17.45
C ASP A 43 -27.63 -6.75 15.92
N THR A 44 -26.44 -6.61 15.32
CA THR A 44 -26.27 -6.01 13.98
C THR A 44 -26.36 -7.01 12.83
N GLU A 45 -26.32 -8.31 13.08
CA GLU A 45 -26.16 -9.31 12.02
C GLU A 45 -27.50 -9.65 11.35
N SER A 46 -28.55 -9.89 12.14
CA SER A 46 -29.92 -10.02 11.65
C SER A 46 -30.47 -8.69 11.14
N ALA A 47 -30.13 -7.57 11.79
CA ALA A 47 -30.54 -6.24 11.34
C ALA A 47 -29.95 -5.87 9.98
N LYS A 48 -28.66 -6.17 9.72
CA LYS A 48 -28.01 -5.93 8.42
C LYS A 48 -28.59 -6.82 7.32
N VAL A 49 -28.80 -8.11 7.58
CA VAL A 49 -29.41 -9.04 6.60
C VAL A 49 -30.86 -8.67 6.27
N LEU A 50 -31.64 -8.23 7.27
CA LEU A 50 -32.99 -7.72 7.06
C LEU A 50 -32.97 -6.44 6.24
N ASN A 51 -32.06 -5.51 6.56
CA ASN A 51 -31.89 -4.26 5.81
C ASN A 51 -31.50 -4.52 4.35
N ASP A 52 -30.60 -5.47 4.08
CA ASP A 52 -30.18 -5.85 2.73
C ASP A 52 -31.29 -6.55 1.92
N MET A 53 -32.09 -7.40 2.57
CA MET A 53 -33.28 -8.00 1.94
C MET A 53 -34.36 -6.96 1.65
N GLU A 54 -34.51 -5.97 2.52
CA GLU A 54 -35.52 -4.93 2.42
C GLU A 54 -35.17 -3.90 1.33
N LEU A 55 -33.88 -3.51 1.24
CA LEU A 55 -33.35 -2.65 0.18
C LEU A 55 -33.45 -3.30 -1.21
N ASN A 56 -33.16 -4.60 -1.33
CA ASN A 56 -33.33 -5.33 -2.60
C ASN A 56 -34.80 -5.48 -2.98
N LYS A 57 -35.68 -5.79 -2.01
CA LYS A 57 -37.14 -5.83 -2.26
C LYS A 57 -37.70 -4.48 -2.68
N GLN A 58 -37.21 -3.38 -2.10
CA GLN A 58 -37.60 -2.03 -2.50
C GLN A 58 -37.12 -1.69 -3.92
N ALA A 59 -35.88 -2.02 -4.28
CA ALA A 59 -35.38 -1.84 -5.64
C ALA A 59 -36.18 -2.65 -6.68
N ASP A 60 -36.53 -3.90 -6.36
CA ASP A 60 -37.33 -4.75 -7.25
C ASP A 60 -38.77 -4.28 -7.39
N ASN A 61 -39.37 -3.74 -6.33
CA ASN A 61 -40.71 -3.12 -6.39
C ASN A 61 -40.69 -1.85 -7.25
N ILE A 62 -39.66 -1.00 -7.13
CA ILE A 62 -39.50 0.22 -7.95
C ILE A 62 -39.31 -0.13 -9.43
N ASP A 63 -38.58 -1.20 -9.74
CA ASP A 63 -38.40 -1.68 -11.12
C ASP A 63 -39.69 -2.29 -11.67
N ARG A 64 -40.46 -3.03 -10.86
CA ARG A 64 -41.78 -3.59 -11.23
C ARG A 64 -42.81 -2.49 -11.48
N ASP A 65 -42.87 -1.47 -10.63
CA ASP A 65 -43.80 -0.33 -10.79
C ASP A 65 -43.44 0.53 -12.01
N ASN A 66 -42.15 0.65 -12.34
CA ASN A 66 -41.67 1.25 -13.59
C ASN A 66 -42.06 0.42 -14.82
N ALA A 67 -41.94 -0.91 -14.75
CA ALA A 67 -42.28 -1.83 -15.83
C ALA A 67 -43.80 -1.90 -16.10
N ASN A 68 -44.62 -1.73 -15.06
CA ASN A 68 -46.08 -1.70 -15.16
C ASN A 68 -46.64 -0.32 -15.56
N GLY A 69 -45.78 0.61 -15.99
CA GLY A 69 -46.17 1.90 -16.57
C GLY A 69 -46.72 2.93 -15.58
N LYS A 70 -46.63 2.70 -14.26
CA LYS A 70 -47.27 3.56 -13.26
C LYS A 70 -46.45 4.79 -12.85
N ARG A 71 -45.16 4.91 -13.19
CA ARG A 71 -44.36 6.14 -13.04
C ARG A 71 -43.00 5.99 -13.73
N LYS A 72 -42.64 6.92 -14.63
CA LYS A 72 -41.26 7.09 -15.14
C LYS A 72 -40.55 8.11 -14.25
N ASP A 73 -40.30 7.80 -12.98
CA ASP A 73 -39.56 8.70 -12.09
C ASP A 73 -38.05 8.41 -12.21
N PRO A 74 -37.25 9.32 -12.80
CA PRO A 74 -35.80 9.16 -12.92
C PRO A 74 -35.13 8.99 -11.55
N LYS A 75 -35.70 9.63 -10.51
CA LYS A 75 -35.20 9.56 -9.13
C LYS A 75 -35.31 8.15 -8.56
N GLY A 76 -36.40 7.44 -8.83
CA GLY A 76 -36.59 6.04 -8.42
C GLY A 76 -35.57 5.08 -9.04
N ARG A 77 -35.21 5.28 -10.31
CA ARG A 77 -34.17 4.47 -10.98
C ARG A 77 -32.77 4.76 -10.45
N PHE A 78 -32.48 6.01 -10.13
CA PHE A 78 -31.22 6.40 -9.50
C PHE A 78 -31.08 5.76 -8.12
N ILE A 79 -32.13 5.82 -7.29
CA ILE A 79 -32.17 5.18 -5.96
C ILE A 79 -31.98 3.65 -6.10
N ALA A 80 -32.66 3.00 -7.04
CA ALA A 80 -32.48 1.56 -7.28
C ALA A 80 -31.06 1.20 -7.73
N ARG A 81 -30.42 2.05 -8.55
CA ARG A 81 -29.03 1.85 -8.97
C ARG A 81 -28.05 2.06 -7.81
N GLN A 82 -28.28 3.06 -6.98
CA GLN A 82 -27.46 3.35 -5.81
C GLN A 82 -27.60 2.25 -4.76
N ALA A 83 -28.83 1.76 -4.50
CA ALA A 83 -29.09 0.62 -3.62
C ALA A 83 -28.41 -0.66 -4.12
N ARG A 84 -28.43 -0.95 -5.42
CA ARG A 84 -27.69 -2.09 -6.00
C ARG A 84 -26.19 -1.93 -5.90
N LYS A 85 -25.66 -0.71 -6.07
CA LYS A 85 -24.23 -0.42 -5.92
C LYS A 85 -23.79 -0.53 -4.45
N ALA A 86 -24.60 -0.05 -3.52
CA ALA A 86 -24.38 -0.21 -2.08
C ALA A 86 -24.50 -1.67 -1.65
N ALA A 87 -25.47 -2.43 -2.15
CA ALA A 87 -25.59 -3.86 -1.90
C ALA A 87 -24.44 -4.67 -2.53
N ALA A 88 -23.98 -4.30 -3.73
CA ALA A 88 -22.81 -4.93 -4.36
C ALA A 88 -21.52 -4.60 -3.59
N LEU A 89 -21.38 -3.37 -3.11
CA LEU A 89 -20.26 -2.94 -2.27
C LEU A 89 -20.30 -3.63 -0.91
N ALA A 90 -21.46 -3.71 -0.26
CA ALA A 90 -21.68 -4.47 0.97
C ALA A 90 -21.43 -5.97 0.79
N LYS A 91 -21.66 -6.52 -0.40
CA LYS A 91 -21.33 -7.91 -0.76
C LYS A 91 -19.86 -8.11 -1.13
N SER A 92 -19.13 -7.08 -1.56
CA SER A 92 -17.65 -7.10 -1.61
C SER A 92 -17.04 -6.93 -0.21
N TYR A 93 -17.77 -6.29 0.71
CA TYR A 93 -17.56 -6.35 2.15
C TYR A 93 -18.34 -7.50 2.80
N ALA A 94 -18.75 -8.53 2.04
CA ALA A 94 -19.28 -9.74 2.64
C ALA A 94 -18.21 -10.22 3.62
N PRO A 95 -18.57 -10.52 4.87
CA PRO A 95 -17.60 -10.79 5.90
C PRO A 95 -16.68 -11.87 5.37
N GLY A 96 -15.37 -11.56 5.36
CA GLY A 96 -14.37 -12.61 5.38
C GLY A 96 -14.83 -13.61 6.43
N ASN A 97 -14.60 -14.90 6.17
CA ASN A 97 -14.89 -15.93 7.16
C ASN A 97 -14.36 -15.41 8.51
N LYS A 98 -15.21 -15.26 9.55
CA LYS A 98 -14.81 -14.64 10.82
C LYS A 98 -13.53 -15.27 11.37
N ASP A 99 -13.33 -16.56 11.05
CA ASP A 99 -12.11 -17.32 11.36
C ASP A 99 -10.87 -16.86 10.58
N GLU A 100 -11.01 -16.49 9.30
CA GLU A 100 -9.93 -15.93 8.48
C GLU A 100 -9.55 -14.50 8.92
N ASP A 101 -10.54 -13.66 9.23
CA ASP A 101 -10.28 -12.31 9.75
C ASP A 101 -9.59 -12.37 11.12
N ALA A 102 -10.04 -13.27 12.01
CA ALA A 102 -9.40 -13.53 13.29
C ALA A 102 -7.99 -14.13 13.14
N ARG A 103 -7.76 -14.97 12.12
CA ARG A 103 -6.42 -15.49 11.82
C ARG A 103 -5.50 -14.37 11.36
N LEU A 104 -5.97 -13.51 10.46
CA LEU A 104 -5.19 -12.38 9.94
C LEU A 104 -4.83 -11.38 11.05
N GLU A 105 -5.78 -11.09 11.95
CA GLU A 105 -5.54 -10.22 13.10
C GLU A 105 -4.52 -10.85 14.07
N ARG A 106 -4.59 -12.16 14.29
CA ARG A 106 -3.58 -12.87 15.11
C ARG A 106 -2.20 -12.82 14.45
N GLU A 107 -2.11 -13.10 13.15
CA GLU A 107 -0.86 -13.04 12.39
C GLU A 107 -0.23 -11.64 12.45
N ALA A 108 -1.03 -10.58 12.28
CA ALA A 108 -0.56 -9.20 12.38
C ALA A 108 -0.04 -8.87 13.79
N LYS A 109 -0.76 -9.26 14.85
CA LYS A 109 -0.32 -9.06 16.24
C LYS A 109 0.95 -9.83 16.57
N ASP A 110 1.11 -11.04 16.04
CA ASP A 110 2.31 -11.84 16.28
C ASP A 110 3.53 -11.31 15.50
N GLU A 111 3.31 -10.79 14.29
CA GLU A 111 4.32 -10.04 13.52
C GLU A 111 4.78 -8.78 14.27
N GLU A 112 3.83 -7.97 14.74
CA GLU A 112 4.12 -6.75 15.48
C GLU A 112 4.92 -7.04 16.76
N LYS A 113 4.53 -8.06 17.53
CA LYS A 113 5.29 -8.51 18.72
C LYS A 113 6.71 -8.95 18.38
N ALA A 114 6.89 -9.70 17.30
CA ALA A 114 8.21 -10.17 16.88
C ALA A 114 9.13 -9.01 16.50
N ILE A 115 8.62 -8.05 15.72
CA ILE A 115 9.37 -6.85 15.32
C ILE A 115 9.65 -5.97 16.53
N ASN A 116 8.68 -5.73 17.41
CA ASN A 116 8.85 -4.93 18.63
C ASN A 116 9.91 -5.52 19.56
N LYS A 117 10.00 -6.85 19.67
CA LYS A 117 11.07 -7.50 20.43
C LYS A 117 12.46 -7.15 19.88
N ILE A 118 12.64 -7.24 18.57
CA ILE A 118 13.92 -6.89 17.92
C ILE A 118 14.21 -5.39 18.06
N CYS A 119 13.19 -4.54 17.96
CA CYS A 119 13.33 -3.10 18.15
C CYS A 119 13.79 -2.76 19.57
N ASN A 120 13.25 -3.43 20.59
CA ASN A 120 13.69 -3.29 21.98
C ASN A 120 15.15 -3.73 22.17
N ASP A 121 15.55 -4.86 21.58
CA ASP A 121 16.93 -5.36 21.63
C ASP A 121 17.92 -4.38 20.98
N LEU A 122 17.47 -3.62 19.96
CA LEU A 122 18.25 -2.59 19.27
C LEU A 122 18.07 -1.17 19.83
N ASN A 123 17.27 -1.00 20.89
CA ASN A 123 16.93 0.28 21.51
C ASN A 123 16.36 1.33 20.52
N VAL A 124 15.50 0.88 19.60
CA VAL A 124 14.76 1.71 18.65
C VAL A 124 13.25 1.52 18.85
N HIS A 125 12.45 2.47 18.36
CA HIS A 125 10.99 2.37 18.30
C HIS A 125 10.48 2.61 16.89
N LEU A 126 9.29 2.09 16.62
CA LEU A 126 8.58 2.28 15.37
C LEU A 126 8.15 3.74 15.21
N HIS A 127 8.48 4.33 14.07
CA HIS A 127 7.89 5.57 13.58
C HIS A 127 7.01 5.26 12.37
N GLU A 128 5.70 5.44 12.57
CA GLU A 128 4.70 5.16 11.54
C GLU A 128 4.85 6.09 10.34
N ILE A 129 4.88 5.48 9.16
CA ILE A 129 4.86 6.10 7.85
C ILE A 129 3.47 5.85 7.25
N ASN A 130 2.96 6.80 6.48
CA ASN A 130 1.67 6.66 5.81
C ASN A 130 1.61 5.37 4.97
N PRO A 131 0.53 4.57 5.06
CA PRO A 131 0.37 3.32 4.31
C PRO A 131 -0.04 3.61 2.86
N ASP A 132 0.88 4.21 2.11
CA ASP A 132 0.76 4.48 0.68
C ASP A 132 1.86 3.75 -0.10
N GLY A 133 1.81 3.86 -1.43
CA GLY A 133 2.82 3.23 -2.27
C GLY A 133 4.22 3.85 -2.17
N HIS A 134 4.39 4.93 -1.40
CA HIS A 134 5.67 5.59 -1.17
C HIS A 134 6.32 5.19 0.17
N CYS A 135 5.68 4.32 0.98
CA CYS A 135 6.11 3.96 2.33
C CYS A 135 7.61 3.60 2.44
N LEU A 136 8.14 2.77 1.54
CA LEU A 136 9.57 2.41 1.51
C LEU A 136 10.47 3.64 1.43
N PHE A 137 10.22 4.47 0.42
CA PHE A 137 11.04 5.66 0.14
C PHE A 137 10.90 6.71 1.24
N SER A 138 9.70 6.87 1.80
CA SER A 138 9.43 7.75 2.93
C SER A 138 10.16 7.27 4.19
N ALA A 139 10.15 5.97 4.49
CA ALA A 139 10.84 5.38 5.63
C ALA A 139 12.36 5.58 5.55
N VAL A 140 12.95 5.33 4.38
CA VAL A 140 14.38 5.56 4.15
C VAL A 140 14.72 7.05 4.20
N ALA A 141 13.92 7.91 3.57
CA ALA A 141 14.16 9.35 3.58
C ALA A 141 14.16 9.94 5.01
N ASP A 142 13.23 9.49 5.86
CA ASP A 142 13.19 9.87 7.29
C ASP A 142 14.50 9.51 8.00
N GLN A 143 14.98 8.28 7.82
CA GLN A 143 16.24 7.81 8.41
C GLN A 143 17.45 8.59 7.90
N LEU A 144 17.51 8.89 6.59
CA LEU A 144 18.60 9.68 6.01
C LEU A 144 18.67 11.09 6.61
N ALA A 145 17.51 11.72 6.87
CA ALA A 145 17.45 13.00 7.58
C ALA A 145 17.92 12.89 9.04
N LEU A 146 17.49 11.85 9.76
CA LEU A 146 17.85 11.64 11.16
C LEU A 146 19.36 11.44 11.34
N LEU A 147 19.99 10.75 10.40
CA LEU A 147 21.43 10.49 10.38
C LEU A 147 22.24 11.67 9.81
N GLY A 148 21.58 12.75 9.36
CA GLY A 148 22.24 13.91 8.77
C GLY A 148 22.95 13.63 7.44
N ILE A 149 22.56 12.56 6.73
CA ILE A 149 23.13 12.20 5.43
C ILE A 149 22.57 13.11 4.34
N VAL A 150 21.27 13.42 4.44
CA VAL A 150 20.61 14.39 3.55
C VAL A 150 19.99 15.53 4.36
N PRO A 151 19.94 16.76 3.83
CA PRO A 151 19.18 17.84 4.44
C PRO A 151 17.70 17.49 4.54
N LYS A 152 17.01 17.98 5.59
CA LYS A 152 15.55 17.76 5.77
C LYS A 152 14.71 18.20 4.56
N SER A 153 15.15 19.20 3.80
CA SER A 153 14.48 19.65 2.58
C SER A 153 14.54 18.64 1.43
N GLN A 154 15.52 17.73 1.44
CA GLN A 154 15.69 16.66 0.45
C GLN A 154 15.23 15.30 0.98
N ALA A 155 14.89 15.19 2.26
CA ALA A 155 14.37 13.97 2.88
C ALA A 155 12.90 13.73 2.52
N THR A 156 12.64 13.56 1.22
CA THR A 156 11.31 13.28 0.68
C THR A 156 11.33 12.00 -0.14
N TYR A 157 10.19 11.31 -0.21
CA TYR A 157 10.05 10.12 -1.06
C TYR A 157 10.40 10.39 -2.52
N VAL A 158 10.15 11.63 -3.01
CA VAL A 158 10.47 12.05 -4.38
C VAL A 158 11.98 11.98 -4.63
N HIS A 159 12.79 12.52 -3.72
CA HIS A 159 14.24 12.46 -3.85
C HIS A 159 14.76 11.03 -3.70
N ALA A 160 14.23 10.26 -2.74
CA ALA A 160 14.62 8.87 -2.56
C ALA A 160 14.29 8.02 -3.79
N ARG A 161 13.09 8.15 -4.38
CA ARG A 161 12.70 7.48 -5.64
C ARG A 161 13.64 7.82 -6.78
N LYS A 162 13.94 9.11 -6.93
CA LYS A 162 14.87 9.57 -7.95
C LYS A 162 16.26 8.97 -7.77
N GLN A 163 16.81 8.98 -6.56
CA GLN A 163 18.14 8.40 -6.31
C GLN A 163 18.16 6.89 -6.56
N ALA A 164 17.14 6.15 -6.13
CA ALA A 164 17.04 4.72 -6.41
C ALA A 164 17.00 4.45 -7.92
N ALA A 165 16.08 5.11 -8.64
CA ALA A 165 15.90 4.91 -10.08
C ALA A 165 17.12 5.35 -10.91
N ASP A 166 17.74 6.48 -10.58
CA ASP A 166 18.94 6.98 -11.27
C ASP A 166 20.14 6.04 -11.03
N TYR A 167 20.29 5.50 -9.81
CA TYR A 167 21.33 4.52 -9.51
C TYR A 167 21.12 3.20 -10.28
N MET A 168 19.89 2.68 -10.24
CA MET A 168 19.52 1.47 -10.99
C MET A 168 19.73 1.64 -12.49
N ALA A 169 19.34 2.77 -13.06
CA ALA A 169 19.50 3.06 -14.49
C ALA A 169 20.97 3.16 -14.92
N SER A 170 21.88 3.52 -14.02
CA SER A 170 23.32 3.60 -14.29
C SER A 170 24.08 2.29 -14.05
N HIS A 171 23.48 1.30 -13.37
CA HIS A 171 24.11 0.04 -12.97
C HIS A 171 23.25 -1.17 -13.36
N ILE A 172 22.79 -1.21 -14.61
CA ILE A 172 21.78 -2.17 -15.11
C ILE A 172 22.13 -3.63 -14.77
N ASP A 173 23.38 -4.03 -15.00
CA ASP A 173 23.85 -5.41 -14.84
C ASP A 173 23.71 -5.94 -13.40
N GLU A 174 23.68 -5.03 -12.41
CA GLU A 174 23.52 -5.39 -11.00
C GLU A 174 22.07 -5.67 -10.61
N PHE A 175 21.09 -5.10 -11.33
CA PHE A 175 19.68 -5.13 -10.93
C PHE A 175 18.80 -5.93 -11.89
N ILE A 176 19.11 -5.92 -13.19
CA ILE A 176 18.31 -6.62 -14.20
C ILE A 176 18.11 -8.12 -13.93
N PRO A 177 19.06 -8.88 -13.30
CA PRO A 177 18.84 -10.29 -12.99
C PRO A 177 17.75 -10.55 -11.94
N PHE A 178 17.40 -9.53 -11.14
CA PHE A 178 16.41 -9.64 -10.07
C PHE A 178 15.03 -9.14 -10.45
N LEU A 179 14.87 -8.59 -11.67
CA LEU A 179 13.66 -7.93 -12.12
C LEU A 179 13.05 -8.68 -13.31
N PRO A 180 12.04 -9.53 -13.07
CA PRO A 180 11.29 -10.15 -14.14
C PRO A 180 10.32 -9.14 -14.79
N PRO A 181 10.07 -9.25 -16.09
CA PRO A 181 9.08 -8.44 -16.79
C PRO A 181 7.66 -8.74 -16.29
N PRO A 182 6.75 -7.75 -16.37
CA PRO A 182 5.36 -7.95 -15.94
C PRO A 182 4.69 -9.09 -16.71
N GLY A 183 4.26 -10.12 -15.98
CA GLY A 183 3.52 -11.26 -16.53
C GLY A 183 4.37 -12.38 -17.12
N ASP A 184 5.69 -12.35 -16.96
CA ASP A 184 6.60 -13.42 -17.41
C ASP A 184 7.79 -13.53 -16.44
N GLU A 185 7.62 -14.32 -15.38
CA GLU A 185 8.60 -14.49 -14.29
C GLU A 185 9.85 -15.29 -14.69
N ASP A 186 9.80 -15.98 -15.84
CA ASP A 186 10.84 -16.92 -16.27
C ASP A 186 11.90 -16.29 -17.20
N ARG A 187 11.74 -15.02 -17.58
CA ARG A 187 12.68 -14.31 -18.46
C ARG A 187 13.25 -13.05 -17.80
N LEU A 188 14.37 -12.59 -18.35
CA LEU A 188 14.91 -11.27 -18.01
C LEU A 188 14.21 -10.18 -18.83
N MET A 189 14.10 -8.98 -18.24
CA MET A 189 13.67 -7.79 -18.97
C MET A 189 14.66 -7.46 -20.11
N THR A 190 14.15 -6.85 -21.19
CA THR A 190 15.03 -6.15 -22.12
C THR A 190 15.51 -4.84 -21.50
N GLN A 191 16.54 -4.24 -22.09
CA GLN A 191 17.07 -2.97 -21.60
C GLN A 191 16.03 -1.84 -21.67
N GLU A 192 15.18 -1.82 -22.70
CA GLU A 192 14.09 -0.85 -22.84
C GLU A 192 13.01 -1.03 -21.77
N GLU A 193 12.63 -2.29 -21.47
CA GLU A 193 11.69 -2.61 -20.41
C GLU A 193 12.23 -2.18 -19.04
N TYR A 194 13.52 -2.41 -18.79
CA TYR A 194 14.21 -2.01 -17.58
C TYR A 194 14.26 -0.48 -17.38
N PHE A 195 14.55 0.29 -18.44
CA PHE A 195 14.50 1.75 -18.33
C PHE A 195 13.08 2.29 -18.11
N SER A 196 12.07 1.62 -18.68
CA SER A 196 10.66 1.91 -18.40
C SER A 196 10.31 1.62 -16.94
N TYR A 197 10.83 0.52 -16.38
CA TYR A 197 10.70 0.20 -14.97
C TYR A 197 11.31 1.29 -14.08
N CYS A 198 12.55 1.71 -14.35
CA CYS A 198 13.21 2.78 -13.59
C CYS A 198 12.42 4.09 -13.65
N THR A 199 11.88 4.44 -14.82
CA THR A 199 11.04 5.64 -15.00
C THR A 199 9.74 5.52 -14.20
N THR A 200 9.09 4.37 -14.24
CA THR A 200 7.86 4.10 -13.48
C THR A 200 8.14 4.18 -11.97
N MET A 201 9.26 3.63 -11.51
CA MET A 201 9.68 3.68 -10.11
C MET A 201 9.95 5.11 -9.63
N ARG A 202 10.55 5.94 -10.50
CA ARG A 202 10.82 7.35 -10.23
C ARG A 202 9.55 8.19 -10.15
N ASP A 203 8.65 8.02 -11.12
CA ASP A 203 7.60 9.01 -11.41
C ASP A 203 6.21 8.62 -10.86
N THR A 204 6.05 7.41 -10.32
CA THR A 204 4.75 6.91 -9.84
C THR A 204 4.78 6.42 -8.38
N GLY A 205 3.61 6.03 -7.87
CA GLY A 205 3.45 5.41 -6.56
C GLY A 205 3.56 3.88 -6.55
N VAL A 206 4.22 3.28 -7.55
CA VAL A 206 4.49 1.83 -7.53
C VAL A 206 5.34 1.48 -6.30
N TRP A 207 5.04 0.33 -5.69
CA TRP A 207 5.74 -0.16 -4.50
C TRP A 207 7.17 -0.56 -4.88
N GLY A 208 8.13 -0.19 -4.04
CA GLY A 208 9.52 -0.66 -4.17
C GLY A 208 9.76 -1.87 -3.28
N GLY A 209 10.87 -2.56 -3.51
CA GLY A 209 11.29 -3.74 -2.76
C GLY A 209 12.80 -3.81 -2.57
N GLU A 210 13.31 -5.04 -2.52
CA GLU A 210 14.73 -5.32 -2.29
C GLU A 210 15.67 -4.63 -3.29
N PRO A 211 15.40 -4.62 -4.62
CA PRO A 211 16.28 -3.95 -5.59
C PRO A 211 16.41 -2.44 -5.31
N GLU A 212 15.30 -1.78 -4.96
CA GLU A 212 15.31 -0.35 -4.62
C GLU A 212 16.03 -0.09 -3.29
N ILE A 213 15.90 -0.97 -2.29
CA ILE A 213 16.63 -0.85 -1.03
C ILE A 213 18.14 -0.96 -1.29
N LEU A 214 18.57 -1.95 -2.08
CA LEU A 214 19.97 -2.10 -2.46
C LEU A 214 20.47 -0.88 -3.23
N ALA A 215 19.69 -0.36 -4.18
CA ALA A 215 20.03 0.85 -4.92
C ALA A 215 20.19 2.07 -4.01
N LEU A 216 19.30 2.26 -3.03
CA LEU A 216 19.39 3.35 -2.05
C LEU A 216 20.62 3.19 -1.14
N SER A 217 20.90 1.96 -0.70
CA SER A 217 22.08 1.64 0.10
C SER A 217 23.37 2.04 -0.62
N LYS A 218 23.48 1.69 -1.91
CA LYS A 218 24.64 2.04 -2.74
C LYS A 218 24.68 3.53 -3.11
N ALA A 219 23.55 4.14 -3.48
CA ALA A 219 23.48 5.54 -3.89
C ALA A 219 23.86 6.53 -2.78
N TYR A 220 23.48 6.22 -1.52
CA TYR A 220 23.81 7.05 -0.37
C TYR A 220 25.05 6.58 0.40
N HIS A 221 25.65 5.46 0.00
CA HIS A 221 26.78 4.80 0.69
C HIS A 221 26.48 4.50 2.16
N VAL A 222 25.32 3.88 2.44
CA VAL A 222 24.84 3.59 3.80
C VAL A 222 24.34 2.17 3.91
N SER A 223 24.56 1.54 5.06
CA SER A 223 23.94 0.25 5.36
C SER A 223 22.47 0.44 5.70
N ILE A 224 21.59 -0.34 5.06
CA ILE A 224 20.15 -0.36 5.35
C ILE A 224 19.80 -1.70 6.00
N HIS A 225 19.28 -1.65 7.22
CA HIS A 225 18.82 -2.81 7.95
C HIS A 225 17.29 -2.86 7.92
N VAL A 226 16.75 -3.92 7.32
CA VAL A 226 15.31 -4.18 7.25
C VAL A 226 14.94 -5.19 8.32
N ILE A 227 14.17 -4.76 9.30
CA ILE A 227 13.70 -5.59 10.41
C ILE A 227 12.36 -6.20 10.04
N GLN A 228 12.25 -7.52 10.15
CA GLN A 228 11.04 -8.25 9.76
C GLN A 228 10.75 -9.39 10.73
N SER A 229 9.49 -9.87 10.70
CA SER A 229 9.04 -11.01 11.50
C SER A 229 9.60 -12.36 11.02
N SER A 230 9.94 -12.47 9.74
CA SER A 230 10.48 -13.67 9.10
C SER A 230 11.97 -13.88 9.43
N LYS A 231 12.54 -15.02 8.98
CA LYS A 231 13.96 -15.31 9.12
C LYS A 231 14.67 -15.12 7.76
N PRO A 232 15.81 -14.41 7.72
CA PRO A 232 16.48 -13.72 8.82
C PRO A 232 15.67 -12.49 9.29
N SER A 233 15.69 -12.23 10.61
CA SER A 233 14.90 -11.15 11.22
C SER A 233 15.45 -9.76 10.96
N ILE A 234 16.70 -9.68 10.50
CA ILE A 234 17.34 -8.46 10.01
C ILE A 234 17.96 -8.82 8.66
N VAL A 235 17.48 -8.18 7.60
CA VAL A 235 18.10 -8.24 6.27
C VAL A 235 19.01 -7.03 6.15
N VAL A 236 20.28 -7.28 5.86
CA VAL A 236 21.32 -6.25 5.81
C VAL A 236 21.65 -5.98 4.35
N HIS A 237 21.53 -4.73 3.95
CA HIS A 237 21.98 -4.23 2.66
C HIS A 237 23.20 -3.35 2.90
N GLU A 238 24.35 -3.77 2.37
CA GLU A 238 25.61 -3.03 2.50
C GLU A 238 26.14 -2.65 1.11
N PRO A 239 26.71 -1.44 0.96
CA PRO A 239 27.49 -1.11 -0.22
C PRO A 239 28.82 -1.86 -0.19
N GLU A 240 29.09 -2.69 -1.21
CA GLU A 240 30.28 -3.58 -1.30
C GLU A 240 31.62 -2.85 -1.18
N ASP A 241 31.68 -1.56 -1.53
CA ASP A 241 32.91 -0.76 -1.61
C ASP A 241 33.21 0.08 -0.36
N MET A 242 32.47 -0.10 0.73
CA MET A 242 32.68 0.69 1.95
C MET A 242 33.47 -0.07 3.01
N PRO A 243 34.47 0.57 3.67
CA PRO A 243 35.07 -0.01 4.86
C PRO A 243 33.96 -0.27 5.90
N PRO A 244 34.09 -1.34 6.71
CA PRO A 244 33.05 -1.73 7.66
C PRO A 244 32.61 -0.51 8.49
N PRO A 245 31.30 -0.32 8.72
CA PRO A 245 30.80 0.88 9.38
C PRO A 245 31.60 1.14 10.64
N ILE A 246 32.16 2.35 10.75
CA ILE A 246 32.78 2.81 12.00
C ILE A 246 31.73 2.54 13.10
N GLN A 247 32.15 1.89 14.19
CA GLN A 247 31.31 1.37 15.29
C GLN A 247 30.30 2.39 15.87
N ASN A 248 30.35 3.66 15.46
CA ASN A 248 29.43 4.75 15.78
C ASN A 248 28.51 5.18 14.60
N GLY A 249 27.95 4.21 13.86
CA GLY A 249 26.49 4.12 13.72
C GLY A 249 25.76 5.12 12.82
N ARG A 250 26.02 5.09 11.50
CA ARG A 250 25.09 5.62 10.48
C ARG A 250 24.43 4.47 9.71
N VAL A 251 23.60 3.71 10.41
CA VAL A 251 22.80 2.62 9.82
C VAL A 251 21.36 3.08 9.72
N VAL A 252 20.83 3.06 8.50
CA VAL A 252 19.41 3.27 8.24
C VAL A 252 18.66 2.05 8.73
N ARG A 253 17.69 2.23 9.63
CA ARG A 253 16.86 1.13 10.14
C ARG A 253 15.41 1.35 9.74
N ILE A 254 14.86 0.37 9.04
CA ILE A 254 13.44 0.34 8.65
C ILE A 254 12.85 -1.00 9.08
N SER A 255 11.54 -1.05 9.28
CA SER A 255 10.82 -2.29 9.55
C SER A 255 9.88 -2.62 8.41
N TYR A 256 9.78 -3.90 8.05
CA TYR A 256 8.91 -4.43 7.03
C TYR A 256 7.80 -5.28 7.65
N HIS A 257 6.56 -5.00 7.26
CA HIS A 257 5.35 -5.61 7.80
C HIS A 257 4.51 -6.15 6.64
N ARG A 258 4.10 -7.42 6.69
CA ARG A 258 3.28 -8.04 5.63
C ARG A 258 1.80 -8.01 5.93
N ARG A 259 1.43 -7.97 7.21
CA ARG A 259 0.04 -8.18 7.68
C ARG A 259 -0.53 -7.01 8.47
N MET A 260 0.29 -6.02 8.81
CA MET A 260 -0.09 -4.91 9.71
C MET A 260 -1.25 -4.04 9.21
N TYR A 261 -1.36 -3.75 7.90
CA TYR A 261 -2.33 -2.77 7.38
C TYR A 261 -3.46 -3.35 6.51
N GLY A 262 -3.60 -4.68 6.43
CA GLY A 262 -4.62 -5.35 5.62
C GLY A 262 -4.47 -5.21 4.09
N LEU A 263 -3.80 -4.15 3.61
CA LEU A 263 -3.53 -3.84 2.21
C LEU A 263 -2.30 -4.57 1.64
N GLY A 264 -1.49 -5.21 2.48
CA GLY A 264 -0.30 -5.95 2.08
C GLY A 264 0.97 -5.41 2.76
N GLU A 265 2.06 -5.37 1.99
CA GLU A 265 3.40 -5.02 2.45
C GLU A 265 3.51 -3.53 2.81
N HIS A 266 4.22 -3.22 3.89
CA HIS A 266 4.42 -1.86 4.37
C HIS A 266 5.77 -1.68 5.06
N TYR A 267 6.34 -0.48 4.90
CA TYR A 267 7.60 -0.09 5.54
C TYR A 267 7.41 1.09 6.48
N ASN A 268 8.01 0.97 7.67
CA ASN A 268 8.06 2.03 8.68
C ASN A 268 9.51 2.38 9.03
N SER A 269 9.74 3.59 9.52
CA SER A 269 11.06 4.05 9.97
C SER A 269 11.30 3.61 11.42
N LEU A 270 12.55 3.35 11.81
CA LEU A 270 12.91 2.98 13.19
C LEU A 270 13.81 4.03 13.84
N ARG A 271 13.28 4.75 14.83
CA ARG A 271 13.98 5.87 15.46
C ARG A 271 14.62 5.45 16.79
N PRO A 272 15.79 6.01 17.17
CA PRO A 272 16.39 5.72 18.47
C PRO A 272 15.48 6.13 19.62
N ASN A 273 15.44 5.32 20.69
CA ASN A 273 14.85 5.74 21.95
C ASN A 273 15.71 6.87 22.54
N THR A 274 15.13 8.03 22.77
CA THR A 274 15.81 9.30 23.11
C THR A 274 16.47 9.33 24.51
N SER A 275 16.90 8.20 25.05
CA SER A 275 17.55 8.10 26.35
C SER A 275 19.08 8.28 26.31
N PHE A 276 19.72 8.30 25.13
CA PHE A 276 21.19 8.34 25.03
C PHE A 276 21.81 9.29 24.00
N SER A 277 21.03 9.93 23.13
CA SER A 277 21.60 10.80 22.07
C SER A 277 21.98 12.21 22.57
N GLY A 278 21.36 12.69 23.66
CA GLY A 278 21.68 14.01 24.23
C GLY A 278 23.03 14.11 24.93
N ALA A 279 23.63 12.98 25.33
CA ALA A 279 24.89 12.98 26.08
C ALA A 279 26.15 13.06 25.19
N LEU A 280 26.08 12.63 23.94
CA LEU A 280 27.23 12.66 23.02
C LEU A 280 27.45 14.03 22.39
N GLN A 281 26.41 14.86 22.28
CA GLN A 281 26.53 16.22 21.73
C GLN A 281 27.11 17.24 22.73
N ALA A 282 27.25 16.86 24.01
CA ALA A 282 27.79 17.70 25.07
C ALA A 282 29.27 17.43 25.41
N ILE A 283 29.94 16.50 24.72
CA ILE A 283 31.32 16.06 25.04
C ILE A 283 32.26 16.15 23.82
N MET A 284 31.99 17.01 22.84
CA MET A 284 33.00 17.40 21.85
C MET A 284 33.32 18.89 22.01
N PRO A 285 34.61 19.25 22.25
CA PRO A 285 35.04 20.62 22.52
C PRO A 285 34.94 21.54 21.31
#